data_AF-A0A4Q5AU73-F1
#
_entry.id   AF-A0A4Q5AU73-F1
#
_cell.length_a   1.000
_cell.length_b   1.000
_cell.length_c   1.000
_cell.angle_alpha   90.00
_cell.angle_beta   90.00
_cell.angle_gamma   90.00
#
_symmetry.space_group_name_H-M   'P 1'
#
loop_
_entity.id
_entity.type
_entity.pdbx_description
1 polymer ?
#
loop_
_entity_poly.entity_id
_entity_poly.type
_entity_poly.pdbx_seq_one_letter_code
_entity_poly.pdbx_strand_id
1 'polypeptide(L)'
;MSRVKLNLPGFTEFRRDAGTRRVVEQAAEQVAARANSMASTTIKAGKPVYSVATPINSAVGSIALVSTHDNTAARVDNAAHNTLLKAVGGA
;
A
#
# COMPACT_ATOMS: atom_id res chain seq x y z
N MET A 1 27.07 19.95 22.92
CA MET A 1 26.11 19.58 21.87
C MET A 1 24.80 20.31 22.13
N SER A 2 24.26 21.05 21.16
CA SER A 2 22.94 21.67 21.29
C SER A 2 21.85 20.64 21.00
N ARG A 3 20.81 20.61 21.83
CA ARG A 3 19.66 19.71 21.65
C ARG A 3 18.67 20.36 20.70
N VAL A 4 18.57 19.86 19.48
CA VAL A 4 17.55 20.29 18.51
C VAL A 4 16.22 19.61 18.87
N LYS A 5 15.14 20.39 18.99
CA LYS A 5 13.78 19.88 19.20
C LYS A 5 13.04 19.87 17.86
N LEU A 6 12.44 18.72 17.52
CA LEU A 6 11.59 18.60 16.34
C LEU A 6 10.28 19.37 16.57
N ASN A 7 9.92 20.25 15.62
CA ASN A 7 8.57 20.79 15.54
C ASN A 7 7.65 19.70 14.99
N LEU A 8 7.01 18.95 15.90
CA LEU A 8 6.14 17.83 15.52
C LEU A 8 4.97 18.26 14.61
N PRO A 9 4.23 19.36 14.91
CA PRO A 9 3.22 19.88 13.99
C PRO A 9 3.73 20.13 12.57
N GLY A 10 4.83 20.88 12.41
CA GLY A 10 5.40 21.17 11.09
C GLY A 10 5.91 19.92 10.36
N PHE A 11 6.46 18.96 11.11
CA PHE A 11 6.85 17.68 10.54
C PHE A 11 5.65 16.83 10.09
N THR A 12 4.53 16.87 10.83
CA THR A 12 3.29 16.19 10.42
C THR A 12 2.67 16.83 9.18
N GLU A 13 2.69 18.16 9.06
CA GLU A 13 2.26 18.87 7.85
C GLU A 13 3.10 18.46 6.64
N PHE A 14 4.43 18.44 6.79
CA PHE A 14 5.32 17.91 5.75
C PHE A 14 4.93 16.48 5.37
N ARG A 15 4.68 15.58 6.32
CA ARG A 15 4.29 14.19 6.00
C ARG A 15 2.92 14.04 5.32
N ARG A 16 2.12 15.10 5.25
CA ARG A 16 0.81 15.16 4.58
C ARG A 16 0.86 15.95 3.27
N ASP A 17 2.01 16.54 2.93
CA ASP A 17 2.17 17.34 1.74
C ASP A 17 1.98 16.49 0.46
N ALA A 18 1.65 17.15 -0.65
CA ALA A 18 1.34 16.47 -1.90
C ALA A 18 2.52 15.62 -2.43
N GLY A 19 3.76 16.10 -2.24
CA GLY A 19 4.97 15.40 -2.61
C GLY A 19 5.17 14.12 -1.79
N THR A 20 5.13 14.21 -0.45
CA THR A 20 5.21 13.02 0.40
C THR A 20 4.07 12.05 0.10
N ARG A 21 2.86 12.55 -0.10
CA ARG A 21 1.70 11.71 -0.44
C ARG A 21 1.92 10.94 -1.74
N ARG A 22 2.48 11.57 -2.78
CA ARG A 22 2.79 10.90 -4.04
C ARG A 22 3.85 9.82 -3.89
N VAL A 23 4.87 10.06 -3.06
CA VAL A 23 5.90 9.03 -2.78
C VAL A 23 5.29 7.82 -2.07
N VAL A 24 4.39 8.05 -1.10
CA VAL A 24 3.67 6.97 -0.40
C VAL A 24 2.77 6.18 -1.36
N GLU A 25 2.12 6.87 -2.30
CA GLU A 25 1.33 6.24 -3.36
C GLU A 25 2.19 5.37 -4.27
N GLN A 26 3.34 5.87 -4.74
CA GLN A 26 4.27 5.12 -5.58
C GLN A 26 4.78 3.85 -4.88
N ALA A 27 5.04 3.92 -3.57
CA ALA A 27 5.40 2.74 -2.79
C ALA A 27 4.26 1.70 -2.78
N ALA A 28 3.00 2.14 -2.63
CA ALA A 28 1.85 1.25 -2.73
C ALA A 28 1.65 0.68 -4.15
N GLU A 29 1.87 1.48 -5.20
CA GLU A 29 1.85 1.02 -6.61
C GLU A 29 2.87 -0.10 -6.84
N GLN A 30 4.07 0.02 -6.27
CA GLN A 30 5.09 -1.03 -6.36
C GLN A 30 4.66 -2.32 -5.64
N VAL A 31 4.04 -2.21 -4.46
CA VAL A 31 3.51 -3.38 -3.73
C VAL A 31 2.38 -4.03 -4.53
N ALA A 32 1.46 -3.25 -5.10
CA ALA A 32 0.40 -3.76 -5.96
C ALA A 32 0.98 -4.47 -7.20
N ALA A 33 1.99 -3.89 -7.86
CA ALA A 33 2.66 -4.50 -9.00
C ALA A 33 3.30 -5.85 -8.64
N ARG A 34 3.97 -5.94 -7.48
CA ARG A 34 4.52 -7.21 -6.97
C ARG A 34 3.43 -8.23 -6.68
N ALA A 35 2.34 -7.82 -6.04
CA ALA A 35 1.20 -8.70 -5.78
C ALA A 35 0.61 -9.23 -7.10
N ASN A 36 0.44 -8.36 -8.09
CA ASN A 36 -0.06 -8.72 -9.42
C ASN A 36 0.91 -9.62 -10.19
N SER A 37 2.23 -9.54 -9.99
CA SER A 37 3.18 -10.45 -10.63
C SER A 37 3.20 -11.85 -10.01
N MET A 38 2.75 -11.98 -8.76
CA MET A 38 2.64 -13.27 -8.05
C MET A 38 1.22 -13.87 -8.12
N ALA A 39 0.25 -13.10 -8.60
CA ALA A 39 -1.16 -13.48 -8.67
C ALA A 39 -1.33 -14.79 -9.45
N SER A 40 -2.10 -15.72 -8.89
CA SER A 40 -2.40 -16.98 -9.55
C SER A 40 -3.24 -16.77 -10.80
N THR A 41 -2.87 -17.46 -11.88
CA THR A 41 -3.60 -17.45 -13.16
C THR A 41 -4.70 -18.51 -13.22
N THR A 42 -4.82 -19.36 -12.19
CA THR A 42 -5.72 -20.53 -12.19
C THR A 42 -6.95 -20.36 -11.29
N ILE A 43 -7.15 -19.16 -10.72
CA ILE A 43 -8.30 -18.86 -9.86
C ILE A 43 -9.60 -18.94 -10.66
N LYS A 44 -10.53 -19.79 -10.23
CA LYS A 44 -11.84 -19.99 -10.88
C LYS A 44 -12.71 -18.72 -10.92
N ALA A 45 -12.51 -17.80 -9.97
CA ALA A 45 -13.25 -16.54 -9.88
C ALA A 45 -12.78 -15.47 -10.89
N GLY A 46 -11.79 -15.77 -11.74
CA GLY A 46 -11.23 -14.85 -12.74
C GLY A 46 -9.80 -14.43 -12.39
N LYS A 47 -9.30 -13.41 -13.10
CA LYS A 47 -7.93 -12.91 -12.90
C LYS A 47 -7.85 -12.05 -11.62
N PRO A 48 -7.00 -12.40 -10.64
CA PRO A 48 -6.74 -11.55 -9.49
C PRO A 48 -6.09 -10.23 -9.93
N VAL A 49 -6.61 -9.11 -9.43
CA VAL A 49 -6.02 -7.79 -9.60
C VAL A 49 -6.02 -7.07 -8.26
N TYR A 50 -4.83 -6.67 -7.83
CA TYR A 50 -4.57 -5.84 -6.66
C TYR A 50 -4.43 -4.39 -7.08
N SER A 51 -5.14 -3.49 -6.40
CA SER A 51 -5.18 -2.07 -6.72
C SER A 51 -4.80 -1.22 -5.51
N VAL A 52 -4.36 0.01 -5.81
CA VAL A 52 -4.06 1.04 -4.81
C VAL A 52 -5.28 1.93 -4.67
N ALA A 53 -5.77 2.11 -3.44
CA ALA A 53 -6.78 3.10 -3.14
C ALA A 53 -6.15 4.50 -3.06
N THR A 54 -6.95 5.54 -3.35
CA THR A 54 -6.50 6.92 -3.24
C THR A 54 -5.89 7.20 -1.86
N PRO A 55 -4.65 7.72 -1.78
CA PRO A 55 -4.00 7.99 -0.51
C PRO A 55 -4.75 9.05 0.31
N ILE A 56 -4.84 8.83 1.62
CA ILE A 56 -5.50 9.73 2.56
C ILE A 56 -4.54 10.23 3.64
N ASN A 57 -4.88 11.39 4.22
CA ASN A 57 -4.18 11.88 5.39
C ASN A 57 -4.70 11.19 6.66
N SER A 58 -3.77 10.87 7.54
CA SER A 58 -4.00 10.35 8.89
C SER A 58 -3.54 11.35 9.94
N ALA A 59 -3.74 11.03 11.22
CA ALA A 59 -3.25 11.83 12.34
C ALA A 59 -1.72 12.07 12.33
N VAL A 60 -0.94 11.19 11.67
CA VAL A 60 0.53 11.21 11.73
C VAL A 60 1.23 11.46 10.39
N GLY A 61 0.50 11.51 9.28
CA GLY A 61 1.07 11.65 7.92
C GLY A 61 0.13 11.14 6.83
N SER A 62 0.67 10.76 5.68
CA SER A 62 -0.08 10.14 4.57
C SER A 62 -0.10 8.61 4.65
N ILE A 63 -1.19 7.98 4.22
CA ILE A 63 -1.35 6.52 4.12
C ILE A 63 -1.88 6.19 2.72
N ALA A 64 -1.31 5.16 2.09
CA ALA A 64 -1.86 4.51 0.90
C ALA A 64 -2.16 3.04 1.24
N LEU A 65 -3.19 2.48 0.59
CA LEU A 65 -3.66 1.13 0.84
C LEU A 65 -3.66 0.32 -0.46
N VAL A 66 -3.00 -0.85 -0.43
CA VAL A 66 -3.17 -1.88 -1.46
C VAL A 66 -4.25 -2.84 -0.99
N SER A 67 -5.26 -3.10 -1.80
CA SER A 67 -6.39 -3.92 -1.39
C SER A 67 -6.88 -4.87 -2.47
N THR A 68 -7.76 -5.77 -2.05
CA THR A 68 -8.52 -6.70 -2.89
C THR A 68 -9.98 -6.27 -3.08
N HIS A 69 -10.34 -5.06 -2.61
CA HIS A 69 -11.73 -4.66 -2.36
C HIS A 69 -12.67 -4.89 -3.55
N ASP A 70 -12.25 -4.47 -4.74
CA ASP A 70 -13.08 -4.50 -5.95
C ASP A 70 -12.89 -5.78 -6.79
N ASN A 71 -12.13 -6.77 -6.30
CA ASN A 71 -11.83 -7.98 -7.06
C ASN A 71 -11.94 -9.24 -6.19
N THR A 72 -13.04 -9.97 -6.36
CA THR A 72 -13.29 -11.25 -5.67
C THR A 72 -12.19 -12.27 -5.94
N ALA A 73 -11.62 -12.34 -7.16
CA ALA A 73 -10.51 -13.24 -7.44
C ALA A 73 -9.25 -12.89 -6.65
N ALA A 74 -8.95 -11.59 -6.43
CA ALA A 74 -7.86 -11.13 -5.58
C ALA A 74 -8.08 -11.47 -4.11
N ARG A 75 -9.33 -11.46 -3.63
CA ARG A 75 -9.68 -11.93 -2.28
C ARG A 75 -9.38 -13.42 -2.12
N VAL A 76 -9.81 -14.24 -3.08
CA VAL A 76 -9.58 -15.69 -3.08
C VAL A 76 -8.09 -16.00 -3.19
N ASP A 77 -7.38 -15.37 -4.14
CA ASP A 77 -5.94 -15.51 -4.33
C ASP A 77 -5.17 -15.15 -3.05
N ASN A 78 -5.46 -13.98 -2.46
CA ASN A 78 -4.79 -13.54 -1.25
C ASN A 78 -5.02 -14.49 -0.07
N ALA A 79 -6.25 -15.00 0.09
CA ALA A 79 -6.58 -15.94 1.16
C ALA A 79 -5.87 -17.30 1.00
N ALA A 80 -5.68 -17.76 -0.24
CA ALA A 80 -5.02 -19.03 -0.53
C ALA A 80 -3.49 -18.93 -0.51
N HIS A 81 -2.92 -17.77 -0.85
CA HIS A 81 -1.49 -17.64 -1.16
C HIS A 81 -0.76 -16.58 -0.35
N ASN A 82 -1.45 -15.83 0.51
CA ASN A 82 -0.89 -14.72 1.28
C ASN A 82 -0.18 -13.69 0.37
N THR A 83 -0.73 -13.43 -0.81
CA THR A 83 -0.09 -12.66 -1.88
C THR A 83 0.32 -11.26 -1.43
N LEU A 84 -0.52 -10.55 -0.68
CA LEU A 84 -0.18 -9.22 -0.14
C LEU A 84 0.92 -9.28 0.92
N LEU A 85 0.93 -10.31 1.77
CA LEU A 85 2.01 -10.50 2.75
C LEU A 85 3.35 -10.72 2.05
N LYS A 86 3.38 -11.57 1.02
CA LYS A 86 4.58 -11.81 0.21
C LYS A 86 5.02 -10.56 -0.55
N ALA A 87 4.08 -9.73 -1.00
CA ALA A 87 4.39 -8.52 -1.77
C ALA A 87 5.14 -7.48 -0.95
N VAL A 88 4.95 -7.48 0.38
CA VAL A 88 5.69 -6.66 1.34
C VAL A 88 6.92 -7.37 1.93
N GLY A 89 7.26 -8.56 1.45
CA GLY A 89 8.44 -9.32 1.87
C GLY A 89 8.21 -10.23 3.09
N GLY A 90 6.97 -10.49 3.47
CA GLY A 90 6.63 -11.48 4.49
C GLY A 90 6.78 -12.92 3.98
N ALA A 91 6.99 -13.85 4.93
CA ALA A 91 7.06 -15.29 4.69
C ALA A 91 5.71 -15.97 4.90
#